data_AF-A0A0Q5DX35-F1
#
_entry.id   AF-A0A0Q5DX35-F1
#
_cell.length_a   1.000
_cell.length_b   1.000
_cell.length_c   1.000
_cell.angle_alpha   90.00
_cell.angle_beta   90.00
_cell.angle_gamma   90.00
#
_symmetry.space_group_name_H-M   'P 1'
#
loop_
_entity.id
_entity.type
_entity.pdbx_description
1 polymer ?
#
loop_
_entity_poly.entity_id
_entity_poly.type
_entity_poly.pdbx_seq_one_letter_code
_entity_poly.pdbx_strand_id
1 'polypeptide(L)' 'MSNRSDSPAMAYDPFGEPVEIACQGAPNAGDRRARSVAVIGFWLIAATLTASRVYLADEPVAQMVANAHAQVAAFITAIL' A
#
# COMPACT_ATOMS: atom_id res chain seq x y z
N MET A 1 -13.29 0.74 -28.20
CA MET A 1 -12.18 1.62 -28.63
C MET A 1 -12.17 2.80 -27.68
N SER A 2 -11.12 2.94 -26.87
CA SER A 2 -11.03 3.97 -25.82
C SER A 2 -10.41 5.22 -26.42
N ASN A 3 -11.21 6.26 -26.65
CA ASN A 3 -10.71 7.60 -27.02
C ASN A 3 -10.15 8.26 -25.76
N ARG A 4 -8.91 7.96 -25.41
CA ARG A 4 -8.13 8.87 -24.56
C ARG A 4 -7.69 10.02 -25.44
N SER A 5 -8.33 11.17 -25.25
CA SER A 5 -7.90 12.45 -25.80
C SER A 5 -6.54 12.79 -25.21
N ASP A 6 -5.47 12.55 -25.98
CA ASP A 6 -4.11 13.04 -25.74
C ASP A 6 -4.02 14.56 -26.05
N SER A 7 -4.99 15.35 -25.56
CA SER A 7 -4.86 16.80 -25.60
C SER A 7 -4.22 17.21 -24.28
N PRO A 8 -2.98 17.77 -24.26
CA PRO A 8 -2.42 18.30 -23.03
C PRO A 8 -3.41 19.32 -22.47
N ALA A 9 -3.85 19.11 -21.24
CA ALA A 9 -4.77 20.03 -20.57
C ALA A 9 -4.02 21.36 -20.39
N MET A 10 -4.36 22.36 -21.20
CA MET A 10 -3.86 23.73 -21.03
C MET A 10 -4.63 24.37 -19.88
N ALA A 11 -3.96 24.79 -18.82
CA ALA A 11 -4.57 25.62 -17.78
C ALA A 11 -4.45 27.09 -18.18
N TYR A 12 -5.31 27.92 -17.59
CA TYR A 12 -5.21 29.36 -17.65
C TYR A 12 -5.10 29.89 -16.23
N ASP A 13 -4.27 30.92 -16.03
CA ASP A 13 -4.25 31.63 -14.76
C ASP A 13 -5.56 32.46 -14.58
N PRO A 14 -5.81 33.04 -13.40
CA PRO A 14 -7.02 33.85 -13.17
C PRO A 14 -7.14 35.10 -14.05
N PHE A 15 -6.06 35.50 -14.72
CA PHE A 15 -6.01 36.63 -15.66
C PHE A 15 -6.14 36.18 -17.13
N GLY A 16 -6.23 34.87 -17.38
CA GLY A 16 -6.44 34.29 -18.70
C GLY A 16 -5.15 33.97 -19.46
N GLU A 17 -3.98 34.06 -18.84
CA GLU A 17 -2.72 33.68 -19.47
C GLU A 17 -2.57 32.16 -19.47
N PRO A 18 -2.15 31.53 -20.59
CA PRO A 18 -1.97 30.09 -20.66
C PRO A 18 -0.83 29.68 -19.71
N VAL A 19 -1.17 28.84 -18.74
CA VAL A 19 -0.21 28.19 -17.86
C VAL A 19 0.10 26.83 -18.46
N GLU A 20 1.36 26.62 -18.83
CA GLU A 20 1.88 25.28 -19.05
C GLU A 20 1.73 24.51 -17.74
N ILE A 21 0.66 23.73 -17.63
CA ILE A 21 0.65 22.67 -16.64
C ILE A 21 1.78 21.77 -17.10
N ALA A 22 2.89 21.77 -16.36
CA ALA A 22 3.87 20.72 -16.48
C ALA A 22 3.11 19.43 -16.19
N CYS A 23 2.58 18.81 -17.24
CA CYS A 23 2.08 17.45 -17.21
C CYS A 23 3.27 16.68 -16.68
N GLN A 24 3.25 16.37 -15.38
CA GLN A 24 4.28 15.55 -14.77
C GLN A 24 4.40 14.35 -15.69
N GLY A 25 5.57 14.23 -16.33
CA GLY A 25 5.75 13.38 -17.50
C GLY A 25 5.07 12.04 -17.28
N ALA A 26 4.38 11.54 -18.31
CA ALA A 26 3.57 10.34 -18.20
C ALA A 26 4.33 9.28 -17.37
N PRO A 27 3.77 8.80 -16.24
CA PRO A 27 4.51 7.97 -15.31
C PRO A 27 5.09 6.80 -16.07
N ASN A 28 6.40 6.60 -15.95
CA ASN A 28 7.10 5.56 -16.69
C ASN A 28 6.43 4.21 -16.37
N ALA A 29 6.43 3.27 -17.31
CA ALA A 29 5.76 1.98 -17.12
C ALA A 29 6.21 1.26 -15.82
N GLY A 30 7.46 1.47 -15.41
CA GLY A 30 8.01 1.03 -14.13
C GLY A 30 7.32 1.63 -12.90
N ASP A 31 7.03 2.94 -12.92
CA ASP A 31 6.38 3.65 -11.81
C ASP A 31 4.95 3.17 -11.61
N ARG A 32 4.24 2.88 -12.70
CA ARG A 32 2.88 2.32 -12.64
C ARG A 32 2.90 0.93 -12.00
N ARG A 33 3.86 0.08 -12.37
CA ARG A 33 3.99 -1.27 -11.79
C ARG A 33 4.38 -1.21 -10.31
N ALA A 34 5.33 -0.36 -9.94
CA ALA A 34 5.75 -0.16 -8.56
C ALA A 34 4.59 0.32 -7.68
N ARG A 35 3.80 1.30 -8.16
CA ARG A 35 2.59 1.76 -7.47
C ARG A 35 1.56 0.67 -7.31
N SER A 36 1.28 -0.11 -8.36
CA SER A 36 0.34 -1.22 -8.27
C SER A 36 0.78 -2.27 -7.24
N VAL A 37 2.06 -2.63 -7.22
CA VAL A 37 2.60 -3.60 -6.23
C VAL A 37 2.50 -3.04 -4.81
N ALA A 38 2.85 -1.77 -4.61
CA ALA A 38 2.75 -1.13 -3.30
C ALA A 38 1.30 -1.06 -2.81
N VAL A 39 0.35 -0.72 -3.69
CA VAL A 39 -1.08 -0.68 -3.35
C VAL A 39 -1.61 -2.08 -3.02
N ILE A 40 -1.27 -3.08 -3.82
CA ILE A 40 -1.67 -4.48 -3.55
C ILE A 40 -1.08 -4.96 -2.22
N GLY A 41 0.21 -4.70 -1.97
CA GLY A 41 0.88 -5.06 -0.73
C GLY A 41 0.24 -4.38 0.48
N PHE A 42 -0.04 -3.08 0.38
CA PHE A 42 -0.76 -2.34 1.43
C PHE A 42 -2.12 -2.97 1.74
N TRP A 43 -2.93 -3.23 0.71
CA TRP A 43 -4.26 -3.83 0.90
C TRP A 43 -4.20 -5.25 1.44
N LEU A 44 -3.21 -6.06 1.04
CA LEU A 44 -2.99 -7.39 1.60
C LEU A 44 -2.65 -7.34 3.08
N ILE A 45 -1.73 -6.45 3.49
CA ILE A 45 -1.36 -6.28 4.91
C ILE A 45 -2.57 -5.79 5.70
N ALA A 46 -3.28 -4.78 5.20
CA ALA A 46 -4.48 -4.26 5.85
C ALA A 46 -5.57 -5.33 6.02
N ALA A 47 -5.84 -6.12 4.98
CA ALA A 47 -6.80 -7.22 5.04
C ALA A 47 -6.36 -8.32 6.01
N THR A 48 -5.07 -8.66 6.03
CA THR A 48 -4.51 -9.67 6.95
C THR A 48 -4.63 -9.22 8.41
N LEU A 49 -4.29 -7.97 8.71
CA LEU A 49 -4.44 -7.42 10.07
C LEU A 49 -5.90 -7.30 10.49
N THR A 50 -6.79 -6.97 9.55
CA THR A 50 -8.23 -6.88 9.84
C THR A 50 -8.81 -8.28 10.09
N ALA A 51 -8.48 -9.24 9.24
CA ALA A 51 -8.89 -10.62 9.40
C ALA A 51 -8.33 -11.22 10.70
N SER A 52 -7.05 -10.98 11.02
CA SER A 52 -6.49 -11.45 12.28
C SER A 52 -7.21 -10.85 13.49
N ARG A 53 -7.60 -9.58 13.45
CA ARG A 53 -8.42 -9.01 14.53
C ARG A 53 -9.78 -9.67 14.69
N VAL A 54 -10.42 -10.08 13.60
CA VAL A 54 -11.74 -10.75 13.67
C VAL A 54 -11.60 -12.20 14.13
N TYR A 55 -10.64 -12.95 13.57
CA TYR A 55 -10.50 -14.38 13.84
C TYR A 55 -9.68 -14.71 15.08
N LEU A 56 -8.78 -13.81 15.50
CA LEU A 56 -7.94 -14.01 16.69
C LEU A 56 -8.47 -13.28 17.94
N ALA A 57 -9.56 -12.52 17.82
CA ALA A 57 -10.25 -11.93 18.97
C ALA A 57 -11.08 -12.95 19.75
N ASP A 58 -11.32 -14.16 19.21
CA ASP A 58 -11.75 -15.27 20.04
C ASP A 58 -10.55 -15.75 20.87
N GLU A 59 -10.74 -15.68 22.19
CA GLU A 59 -9.88 -16.07 23.33
C GLU A 59 -8.69 -17.05 23.08
N PRO A 60 -8.81 -18.19 22.36
CA PRO A 60 -7.69 -19.13 22.26
C PRO A 60 -6.47 -18.62 21.47
N VAL A 61 -6.62 -17.64 20.58
CA VAL A 61 -5.50 -17.28 19.67
C VAL A 61 -4.57 -16.21 20.25
N ALA A 62 -5.09 -15.29 21.06
CA ALA A 62 -4.24 -14.41 21.85
C ALA A 62 -3.28 -15.21 22.74
N GLN A 63 -3.77 -16.32 23.33
CA GLN A 63 -2.95 -17.24 24.12
C GLN A 63 -1.94 -18.02 23.26
N MET A 64 -2.31 -18.47 22.06
CA MET A 64 -1.36 -19.09 21.12
C MET A 64 -0.25 -18.14 20.68
N VAL A 65 -0.55 -16.88 20.39
CA VAL A 65 0.45 -15.87 20.00
C VAL A 65 1.36 -15.52 21.17
N ALA A 66 0.81 -15.37 22.38
CA ALA A 66 1.60 -15.19 23.59
C ALA A 66 2.56 -16.37 23.84
N ASN A 67 2.07 -17.60 23.66
CA ASN A 67 2.87 -18.82 23.80
C ASN A 67 3.95 -18.93 22.72
N ALA A 68 3.64 -18.56 21.47
CA ALA A 68 4.61 -18.53 20.38
C ALA A 68 5.72 -17.49 20.62
N HIS A 69 5.37 -16.29 21.09
CA HIS A 69 6.35 -15.28 21.51
C HIS A 69 7.22 -15.79 22.67
N ALA A 70 6.63 -16.45 23.67
CA ALA A 70 7.37 -17.02 24.79
C ALA A 70 8.35 -18.12 24.35
N GLN A 71 7.94 -19.00 23.42
CA GLN A 71 8.81 -20.03 22.86
C GLN A 71 9.97 -19.43 22.06
N VAL A 72 9.70 -18.44 21.20
CA VAL A 72 10.76 -17.77 20.43
C VAL A 72 11.76 -17.06 21.35
N ALA A 73 11.30 -16.38 22.40
CA ALA A 73 12.17 -15.77 23.39
C ALA A 73 13.02 -16.80 24.15
N ALA A 74 12.44 -17.94 24.53
CA ALA A 74 13.15 -19.03 25.18
C ALA A 74 14.22 -19.66 24.27
N PHE A 75 13.92 -19.84 22.97
CA PHE A 75 14.90 -20.31 21.99
C PHE A 75 16.08 -19.34 21.85
N ILE A 76 15.81 -18.04 21.78
CA ILE A 76 16.88 -17.03 21.67
C ILE A 76 17.75 -17.01 22.93
N THR A 77 17.14 -17.17 24.11
CA THR A 77 17.86 -17.17 25.39
C THR A 77 18.66 -18.45 25.61
N ALA A 78 18.23 -19.58 25.03
CA ALA A 78 18.94 -20.86 25.11
C ALA A 78 20.12 -20.97 24.13
N ILE A 79 20.16 -20.13 23.09
CA ILE A 79 21.22 -20.09 22.07
C ILE A 79 22.32 -19.06 22.41
N LEU A 80 22.02 -18.09 23.29
CA LEU A 80 22.98 -17.08 23.79
C LEU A 80 23.72 -17.57 25.04
#